data_AF-A0A1R2B4J5-F1
#
_entry.id   AF-A0A1R2B4J5-F1
#
_cell.length_a   1.000
_cell.length_b   1.000
_cell.length_c   1.000
_cell.angle_alpha   90.00
_cell.angle_beta   90.00
_cell.angle_gamma   90.00
#
_symmetry.space_group_name_H-M   'P 1'
#
loop_
_entity.id
_entity.type
_entity.pdbx_description
1 polymer ?
#
loop_
_entity_poly.entity_id
_entity_poly.type
_entity_poly.pdbx_seq_one_letter_code
_entity_poly.pdbx_strand_id
1 'polypeptide(L)'
;MRIALILFSLYLAITQGQEGLNFNLFKSQDRNRDGKLTHKQFIDALNRALLASGIERDKVISNNFGREFLGEKDSDGMVELEDIQKWINSGEILRALEEWKIINEEGEEHFDPTHEHKPRNPKKGFRRAPPTVRSKNDL
;
A
#
# COMPACT_ATOMS: atom_id res chain seq x y z
N MET A 1 47.85 -5.93 -4.28
CA MET A 1 46.64 -6.80 -4.26
C MET A 1 45.82 -6.70 -2.97
N ARG A 2 46.41 -6.70 -1.77
CA ARG A 2 45.65 -6.59 -0.50
C ARG A 2 44.80 -5.33 -0.35
N ILE A 3 45.33 -4.16 -0.77
CA ILE A 3 44.61 -2.87 -0.69
C ILE A 3 43.39 -2.85 -1.63
N ALA A 4 43.52 -3.41 -2.84
CA ALA A 4 42.40 -3.48 -3.79
C ALA A 4 41.26 -4.37 -3.28
N LEU A 5 41.58 -5.47 -2.59
CA LEU A 5 40.58 -6.34 -1.96
C LEU A 5 39.87 -5.65 -0.78
N ILE A 6 40.58 -4.83 0.00
CA ILE A 6 39.99 -4.05 1.10
C ILE A 6 39.06 -2.97 0.54
N LEU A 7 39.44 -2.28 -0.53
CA LEU A 7 38.59 -1.26 -1.16
C LEU A 7 37.36 -1.88 -1.84
N PHE A 8 37.51 -3.05 -2.46
CA PHE A 8 36.38 -3.77 -3.06
C PHE A 8 35.40 -4.30 -2.01
N SER A 9 35.92 -4.83 -0.89
CA SER A 9 35.07 -5.27 0.23
C SER A 9 34.42 -4.10 0.97
N LEU A 10 35.09 -2.95 1.09
CA LEU A 10 34.50 -1.73 1.63
C LEU A 10 33.42 -1.17 0.70
N TYR A 11 33.63 -1.22 -0.62
CA TYR A 11 32.64 -0.83 -1.62
C TYR A 11 31.39 -1.71 -1.55
N LEU A 12 31.56 -3.04 -1.44
CA LEU A 12 30.45 -3.98 -1.26
C LEU A 12 29.69 -3.74 0.05
N ALA A 13 30.39 -3.46 1.16
CA ALA A 13 29.77 -3.16 2.44
C ALA A 13 28.96 -1.85 2.43
N ILE A 14 29.41 -0.85 1.67
CA ILE A 14 28.68 0.41 1.47
C ILE A 14 27.41 0.19 0.62
N THR A 15 27.44 -0.72 -0.35
CA THR A 15 26.26 -1.05 -1.18
C THR A 15 25.22 -1.94 -0.48
N GLN A 16 25.58 -2.67 0.58
CA GLN A 16 24.67 -3.59 1.28
C GLN A 16 23.65 -2.90 2.21
N GLY A 17 23.75 -1.58 2.39
CA GLY A 17 22.96 -0.85 3.36
C GLY A 17 21.75 -0.13 2.79
N GLN A 18 20.86 -0.76 2.00
CA GLN A 18 19.52 -0.18 1.76
C GLN A 18 18.42 -1.02 1.05
N GLU A 19 18.54 -2.34 0.88
CA GLU A 19 17.56 -3.08 0.02
C GLU A 19 16.32 -3.63 0.75
N GLY A 20 15.78 -2.92 1.73
CA GLY A 20 14.64 -3.42 2.49
C GLY A 20 13.67 -2.36 3.00
N LEU A 21 12.41 -2.76 3.18
CA LEU A 21 11.41 -1.92 3.83
C LEU A 21 11.74 -1.79 5.32
N ASN A 22 11.78 -0.54 5.81
CA ASN A 22 12.06 -0.28 7.22
C ASN A 22 10.82 -0.57 8.09
N PHE A 23 10.83 -1.72 8.79
CA PHE A 23 9.74 -2.14 9.68
C PHE A 23 9.39 -1.10 10.78
N ASN A 24 10.34 -0.26 11.20
CA ASN A 24 10.06 0.77 12.20
C ASN A 24 9.04 1.81 11.72
N LEU A 25 8.91 2.01 10.41
CA LEU A 25 7.88 2.89 9.84
C LEU A 25 6.48 2.32 10.02
N PHE A 26 6.32 1.00 9.97
CA PHE A 26 5.06 0.31 10.25
C PHE A 26 4.73 0.38 11.74
N LYS A 27 5.68 0.05 12.62
CA LYS A 27 5.51 0.21 14.08
C LYS A 27 5.11 1.63 14.48
N SER A 28 5.63 2.66 13.80
CA SER A 28 5.28 4.05 14.09
C SER A 28 3.81 4.40 13.80
N GLN A 29 3.12 3.61 12.99
CA GLN A 29 1.70 3.83 12.69
C GLN A 29 0.77 3.15 13.70
N ASP A 30 1.25 2.18 14.49
CA ASP A 30 0.48 1.56 15.59
C ASP A 30 0.45 2.52 16.80
N ARG A 31 -0.47 3.49 16.73
CA ARG A 31 -0.59 4.56 17.74
C ARG A 31 -1.21 4.09 19.04
N ASN A 32 -2.10 3.11 18.95
CA ASN A 32 -2.80 2.52 20.10
C ASN A 32 -2.02 1.36 20.72
N ARG A 33 -0.92 0.91 20.10
CA ARG A 33 -0.02 -0.15 20.59
C ARG A 33 -0.76 -1.48 20.78
N ASP A 34 -1.70 -1.77 19.91
CA ASP A 34 -2.45 -3.03 19.93
C ASP A 34 -1.78 -4.13 19.09
N GLY A 35 -0.65 -3.81 18.45
CA GLY A 35 0.07 -4.74 17.59
C GLY A 35 -0.52 -4.84 16.20
N LYS A 36 -1.51 -4.01 15.84
CA LYS A 36 -2.26 -4.09 14.58
C LYS A 36 -2.28 -2.75 13.87
N LEU A 37 -2.38 -2.80 12.55
CA LEU A 37 -2.56 -1.64 11.69
C LEU A 37 -3.86 -1.78 10.91
N THR A 38 -4.70 -0.75 10.89
CA THR A 38 -5.73 -0.61 9.87
C THR A 38 -5.10 -0.61 8.48
N HIS A 39 -5.85 -0.98 7.45
CA HIS A 39 -5.37 -0.91 6.06
C HIS A 39 -4.80 0.46 5.70
N LYS A 40 -5.44 1.54 6.18
CA LYS A 40 -4.96 2.90 5.98
C LYS A 40 -3.58 3.12 6.61
N GLN A 41 -3.40 2.69 7.87
CA GLN A 41 -2.11 2.81 8.57
C GLN A 41 -1.03 1.98 7.87
N PHE A 42 -1.36 0.77 7.41
CA PHE A 42 -0.44 -0.05 6.63
C PHE A 42 -0.02 0.65 5.33
N ILE A 43 -0.97 1.15 4.53
CA ILE A 43 -0.68 1.84 3.26
C ILE A 43 0.14 3.12 3.50
N ASP A 44 -0.19 3.89 4.54
CA ASP A 44 0.56 5.09 4.91
C ASP A 44 2.01 4.75 5.33
N ALA A 45 2.22 3.64 6.05
CA ALA A 45 3.55 3.13 6.40
C ALA A 45 4.31 2.63 5.16
N LEU A 46 3.64 1.88 4.29
CA LEU A 46 4.20 1.31 3.07
C LEU A 46 4.72 2.40 2.13
N ASN A 47 3.92 3.46 1.90
CA ASN A 47 4.34 4.63 1.13
C ASN A 47 5.63 5.25 1.67
N ARG A 48 5.71 5.43 3.01
CA ARG A 48 6.90 6.00 3.65
C ARG A 48 8.10 5.07 3.52
N ALA A 49 7.88 3.76 3.65
CA ALA A 49 8.92 2.75 3.57
C ALA A 49 9.51 2.66 2.16
N LEU A 50 8.65 2.59 1.13
CA LEU A 50 9.06 2.55 -0.28
C LEU A 50 9.78 3.82 -0.72
N LEU A 51 9.28 4.99 -0.27
CA LEU A 51 9.92 6.27 -0.56
C LEU A 51 11.30 6.38 0.10
N ALA A 52 11.41 5.97 1.38
CA ALA A 52 12.66 6.05 2.14
C ALA A 52 13.74 5.06 1.65
N SER A 53 13.33 3.91 1.10
CA SER A 53 14.24 2.96 0.46
C SER A 53 14.56 3.31 -0.99
N GLY A 54 13.84 4.26 -1.59
CA GLY A 54 14.02 4.65 -2.98
C GLY A 54 13.46 3.63 -4.00
N ILE A 55 12.68 2.64 -3.53
CA ILE A 55 12.11 1.57 -4.36
C ILE A 55 10.95 2.08 -5.22
N GLU A 56 10.09 2.91 -4.65
CA GLU A 56 8.97 3.54 -5.37
C GLU A 56 8.77 4.97 -4.85
N ARG A 57 8.63 5.92 -5.76
CA ARG A 57 8.42 7.34 -5.48
C ARG A 57 7.01 7.80 -5.80
N ASP A 58 6.31 7.10 -6.68
CA ASP A 58 4.92 7.38 -7.00
C ASP A 58 3.99 6.83 -5.90
N LYS A 59 3.35 7.77 -5.21
CA LYS A 59 2.38 7.47 -4.16
C LYS A 59 1.12 6.80 -4.72
N VAL A 60 0.74 7.07 -5.97
CA VAL A 60 -0.43 6.45 -6.61
C VAL A 60 -0.18 4.97 -6.82
N ILE A 61 0.99 4.61 -7.38
CA ILE A 61 1.42 3.23 -7.54
C ILE A 61 1.44 2.51 -6.19
N SER A 62 2.12 3.09 -5.20
CA SER A 62 2.25 2.52 -3.85
C SER A 62 0.89 2.32 -3.16
N ASN A 63 -0.05 3.27 -3.34
CA ASN A 63 -1.41 3.17 -2.80
C ASN A 63 -2.22 2.05 -3.46
N ASN A 64 -2.15 1.94 -4.80
CA ASN A 64 -2.90 0.94 -5.53
C ASN A 64 -2.39 -0.46 -5.20
N PHE A 65 -1.07 -0.66 -5.26
CA PHE A 65 -0.43 -1.90 -4.82
C PHE A 65 -0.82 -2.24 -3.38
N GLY A 66 -0.71 -1.31 -2.44
CA GLY A 66 -1.02 -1.58 -1.03
C GLY A 66 -2.48 -1.99 -0.77
N ARG A 67 -3.43 -1.52 -1.60
CA ARG A 67 -4.84 -1.94 -1.52
C ARG A 67 -5.03 -3.36 -2.05
N GLU A 68 -4.44 -3.67 -3.20
CA GLU A 68 -4.53 -5.01 -3.81
C GLU A 68 -3.83 -6.05 -2.92
N PHE A 69 -2.60 -5.75 -2.46
CA PHE A 69 -1.82 -6.64 -1.60
C PHE A 69 -2.55 -7.02 -0.30
N LEU A 70 -3.29 -6.09 0.31
CA LEU A 70 -4.10 -6.38 1.49
C LEU A 70 -5.44 -7.04 1.18
N GLY A 71 -6.06 -6.70 0.05
CA GLY A 71 -7.35 -7.24 -0.36
C GLY A 71 -7.34 -8.77 -0.50
N GLU A 72 -6.19 -9.36 -0.84
CA GLU A 72 -6.00 -10.80 -0.88
C GLU A 72 -5.75 -11.44 0.49
N LYS A 73 -5.20 -10.67 1.43
CA LYS A 73 -4.58 -11.21 2.66
C LYS A 73 -5.39 -10.98 3.92
N ASP A 74 -6.31 -10.03 3.92
CA ASP A 74 -7.07 -9.69 5.10
C ASP A 74 -8.56 -9.45 4.81
N SER A 75 -9.38 -10.02 5.69
CA SER A 75 -10.84 -9.98 5.62
C SER A 75 -11.47 -9.11 6.72
N ASP A 76 -10.72 -8.73 7.77
CA ASP A 76 -11.25 -8.00 8.93
C ASP A 76 -10.93 -6.49 8.94
N GLY A 77 -10.05 -6.04 8.04
CA GLY A 77 -9.64 -4.64 7.89
C GLY A 77 -8.41 -4.24 8.70
N MET A 78 -7.78 -5.20 9.38
CA MET A 78 -6.61 -5.03 10.25
C MET A 78 -5.49 -6.01 9.87
N VAL A 79 -4.25 -5.58 10.08
CA VAL A 79 -3.06 -6.39 9.78
C VAL A 79 -2.16 -6.42 10.99
N GLU A 80 -1.74 -7.60 11.41
CA GLU A 80 -0.85 -7.75 12.56
C GLU A 80 0.58 -7.32 12.21
N LEU A 81 1.24 -6.58 13.11
CA LEU A 81 2.63 -6.14 12.94
C LEU A 81 3.58 -7.33 12.78
N GLU A 82 3.27 -8.48 13.38
CA GLU A 82 4.05 -9.70 13.24
C GLU A 82 4.04 -10.22 11.79
N ASP A 83 2.88 -10.21 11.13
CA ASP A 83 2.77 -10.65 9.74
C ASP A 83 3.46 -9.69 8.79
N ILE A 84 3.36 -8.38 9.04
CA ILE A 84 4.12 -7.37 8.30
C ILE A 84 5.63 -7.63 8.42
N GLN A 85 6.14 -7.94 9.62
CA GLN A 85 7.54 -8.28 9.83
C GLN A 85 7.93 -9.55 9.05
N LYS A 86 7.07 -10.57 9.03
CA LYS A 86 7.30 -11.80 8.25
C LYS A 86 7.38 -11.48 6.76
N TRP A 87 6.46 -10.67 6.21
CA TRP A 87 6.46 -10.30 4.79
C TRP A 87 7.66 -9.45 4.38
N ILE A 88 8.15 -8.58 5.27
CA ILE A 88 9.39 -7.83 5.04
C ILE A 88 10.58 -8.79 5.02
N ASN A 89 10.68 -9.69 6.00
CA ASN A 89 11.81 -10.62 6.12
C ASN A 89 11.85 -11.64 4.97
N SER A 90 10.70 -12.06 4.46
CA SER A 90 10.60 -12.98 3.32
C SER A 90 10.74 -12.28 1.96
N GLY A 91 10.76 -10.94 1.93
CA GLY A 91 10.75 -10.14 0.71
C GLY A 91 9.42 -10.19 -0.05
N GLU A 92 8.36 -10.72 0.55
CA GLU A 92 7.06 -10.93 -0.09
C GLU A 92 6.43 -9.63 -0.59
N ILE A 93 6.51 -8.54 0.19
CA ILE A 93 5.98 -7.24 -0.23
C ILE A 93 6.69 -6.74 -1.50
N LEU A 94 8.00 -6.92 -1.59
CA LEU A 94 8.78 -6.41 -2.72
C LEU A 94 8.58 -7.26 -3.97
N ARG A 95 8.57 -8.59 -3.83
CA ARG A 95 8.27 -9.50 -4.94
C ARG A 95 6.85 -9.26 -5.49
N ALA A 96 5.87 -9.13 -4.62
CA ALA A 96 4.49 -8.84 -5.03
C ALA A 96 4.36 -7.47 -5.70
N LEU A 97 5.14 -6.47 -5.27
CA LEU A 97 5.15 -5.16 -5.93
C LEU A 97 5.72 -5.25 -7.35
N GLU A 98 6.77 -6.02 -7.56
CA GLU A 98 7.37 -6.23 -8.88
C GLU A 98 6.41 -6.99 -9.82
N GLU A 99 5.81 -8.08 -9.35
CA GLU A 99 4.78 -8.83 -10.09
C GLU A 99 3.58 -7.94 -10.44
N TRP A 100 3.11 -7.13 -9.47
CA TRP A 100 2.01 -6.21 -9.69
C TRP A 100 2.33 -5.14 -10.75
N LYS A 101 3.56 -4.61 -10.78
CA LYS A 101 3.98 -3.65 -11.80
C LYS A 101 3.99 -4.26 -13.18
N ILE A 102 4.55 -5.45 -13.35
CA ILE A 102 4.59 -6.15 -14.64
C ILE A 102 3.16 -6.31 -15.19
N ILE A 103 2.23 -6.79 -14.37
CA ILE A 103 0.83 -6.99 -14.78
C ILE A 103 0.16 -5.68 -15.21
N ASN A 104 0.40 -4.58 -14.48
CA ASN A 104 -0.25 -3.30 -14.76
C ASN A 104 0.45 -2.50 -15.88
N GLU A 105 1.75 -2.72 -16.12
CA GLU A 105 2.50 -2.15 -17.24
C GLU A 105 2.23 -2.89 -18.55
N GLU A 106 2.10 -4.23 -18.52
CA GLU A 106 1.72 -5.06 -19.68
C GLU A 106 0.24 -4.88 -20.07
N GLY A 107 -0.60 -4.35 -19.18
CA GLY A 107 -2.01 -4.06 -19.42
C GLY A 107 -2.30 -2.87 -20.34
N GLU A 108 -1.30 -2.04 -20.69
CA GLU A 108 -1.50 -0.90 -21.59
C GLU A 108 -1.40 -1.24 -23.09
N GLU A 109 -0.91 -2.43 -23.49
CA GLU A 109 -0.80 -2.80 -24.92
C GLU A 109 -2.11 -3.25 -25.58
N HIS A 110 -3.22 -3.32 -24.83
CA HIS A 110 -4.54 -3.66 -25.38
C HIS A 110 -5.62 -2.65 -24.99
N PHE A 111 -5.42 -1.38 -25.33
CA PHE A 111 -6.56 -0.47 -25.53
C PHE A 111 -7.28 -0.87 -26.82
N ASP A 112 -8.09 -1.93 -26.76
CA ASP A 112 -9.11 -2.20 -27.77
C ASP A 112 -10.30 -1.25 -27.51
N PRO A 113 -10.57 -0.26 -28.38
CA PRO A 113 -11.64 0.70 -28.17
C PRO A 113 -13.04 0.09 -28.27
N THR A 114 -13.15 -1.23 -28.51
CA THR A 114 -14.44 -1.92 -28.69
C THR A 114 -15.04 -2.50 -27.41
N HIS A 115 -14.36 -2.42 -26.27
CA HIS A 115 -14.94 -2.91 -25.01
C HIS A 115 -15.95 -1.91 -24.41
N GLU A 116 -17.23 -2.19 -24.62
CA GLU A 116 -18.35 -1.56 -23.91
C GLU A 116 -18.19 -1.75 -22.39
N HIS A 117 -17.86 -0.66 -21.69
CA HIS A 117 -17.95 -0.62 -20.24
C HIS A 117 -19.42 -0.65 -19.83
N LYS A 118 -19.87 -1.80 -19.34
CA LYS A 118 -21.15 -1.90 -18.61
C LYS A 118 -21.09 -0.93 -17.42
N PRO A 119 -21.95 0.09 -17.32
CA PRO A 119 -21.88 1.03 -16.21
C PRO A 119 -22.14 0.30 -14.90
N ARG A 120 -21.18 0.42 -13.96
CA ARG A 120 -21.32 -0.01 -12.58
C ARG A 120 -22.49 0.75 -11.96
N ASN A 121 -23.59 0.04 -11.78
CA ASN A 121 -24.87 0.55 -11.31
C ASN A 121 -24.70 1.42 -10.03
N PRO A 122 -25.01 2.72 -10.07
CA PRO A 122 -24.90 3.56 -8.90
C PRO A 122 -26.18 3.45 -8.06
N LYS A 123 -25.98 3.24 -6.74
CA LYS A 123 -26.90 3.52 -5.62
C LYS A 123 -27.84 2.38 -5.19
N LYS A 124 -27.40 1.63 -4.16
CA LYS A 124 -28.29 1.11 -3.11
C LYS A 124 -28.44 2.20 -2.04
N GLY A 125 -29.70 2.56 -1.76
CA GLY A 125 -30.08 3.82 -1.13
C GLY A 125 -29.78 3.98 0.35
N PHE A 126 -29.30 5.16 0.71
CA PHE A 126 -29.58 5.78 2.00
C PHE A 126 -30.81 6.69 1.84
N ARG A 127 -31.96 6.23 2.32
CA ARG A 127 -33.13 7.09 2.56
C ARG A 127 -32.74 8.09 3.64
N ARG A 128 -32.44 9.34 3.25
CA ARG A 128 -32.48 10.46 4.21
C ARG A 128 -33.95 10.73 4.51
N ALA A 129 -34.34 10.58 5.77
CA ALA A 129 -35.64 11.03 6.25
C ALA A 129 -35.73 12.57 6.07
N PRO A 130 -36.88 13.11 5.63
CA PRO A 130 -37.07 14.55 5.54
C PRO A 130 -37.22 15.17 6.95
N PRO A 131 -36.68 16.38 7.19
CA PRO A 131 -36.95 17.11 8.43
C PRO A 131 -38.41 17.58 8.45
N THR A 132 -39.04 17.38 9.61
CA THR A 132 -40.42 17.74 9.92
C THR A 132 -40.62 19.25 9.80
N VAL A 133 -41.51 19.68 8.90
CA VAL A 133 -41.96 21.08 8.81
C VAL A 133 -42.93 21.36 9.94
N ARG A 134 -42.51 22.12 10.95
CA ARG A 134 -43.40 22.68 11.97
C ARG A 134 -44.05 23.94 11.39
N SER A 135 -45.30 23.80 10.97
CA SER A 135 -46.19 24.92 10.63
C SER A 135 -46.35 25.83 11.86
N LYS A 136 -46.02 27.12 11.70
CA LYS A 136 -46.51 28.21 12.54
C LYS A 136 -47.33 29.11 11.62
N ASN A 137 -48.64 28.95 11.66
CA ASN A 137 -49.57 29.97 11.22
C ASN A 137 -49.85 30.84 12.43
N ASP A 138 -49.21 32.01 12.49
CA ASP A 138 -49.64 33.14 13.30
C ASP A 138 -49.89 34.29 12.33
N LEU A 139 -51.17 34.48 11.95
CA LEU A 139 -51.83 35.73 11.55
C LEU A 139 -53.29 35.42 11.17
#